data_AF-A0A318REP4-F1
#
_entry.id   AF-A0A318REP4-F1
#
_cell.length_a   1.000
_cell.length_b   1.000
_cell.length_c   1.000
_cell.angle_alpha   90.00
_cell.angle_beta   90.00
_cell.angle_gamma   90.00
#
_symmetry.space_group_name_H-M   'P 1'
#
loop_
_entity.id
_entity.type
_entity.pdbx_description
1 polymer ?
#
loop_
_entity_poly.entity_id
_entity_poly.type
_entity_poly.pdbx_seq_one_letter_code
_entity_poly.pdbx_strand_id
1 'polypeptide(L)'
;MSTSDAQDIADLKREVRRQGELIDDLYRRLGAAAPTAGPSAAVPDEITDALRAGKLPIAMKLWHERNGGSLSDAKKQVEEYARSLGL
;
A
#
# COMPACT_ATOMS: atom_id res chain seq x y z
N MET A 1 -14.28 22.42 9.14
CA MET A 1 -14.08 21.13 9.84
C MET A 1 -14.89 21.22 11.11
N SER A 2 -15.97 20.45 11.20
CA SER A 2 -16.88 20.46 12.34
C SER A 2 -16.29 19.64 13.48
N THR A 3 -16.62 19.96 14.72
CA THR A 3 -16.20 19.19 15.91
C THR A 3 -16.59 17.71 15.82
N SER A 4 -17.65 17.39 15.07
CA SER A 4 -18.07 16.02 14.72
C SER A 4 -16.98 15.27 13.96
N ASP A 5 -16.42 15.85 12.89
CA ASP A 5 -15.42 15.20 12.04
C ASP A 5 -14.18 14.78 12.85
N ALA A 6 -13.76 15.62 13.81
CA ALA A 6 -12.62 15.34 14.67
C ALA A 6 -12.91 14.19 15.64
N GLN A 7 -14.14 14.12 16.16
CA GLN A 7 -14.59 13.05 17.05
C GLN A 7 -14.71 11.73 16.29
N ASP A 8 -15.28 11.75 15.09
CA ASP A 8 -15.43 10.58 14.21
C ASP A 8 -14.06 10.00 13.84
N ILE A 9 -13.08 10.85 13.53
CA ILE A 9 -11.70 10.43 13.28
C ILE A 9 -11.07 9.81 14.53
N ALA A 10 -11.33 10.35 15.71
CA ALA A 10 -10.79 9.82 16.97
C ALA A 10 -11.39 8.43 17.29
N ASP A 11 -12.68 8.24 17.00
CA ASP A 11 -13.38 6.97 17.20
C ASP A 11 -12.88 5.92 16.21
N LEU A 12 -12.73 6.30 14.94
CA LEU A 12 -12.17 5.42 13.92
C LEU A 12 -10.73 4.98 14.26
N LYS A 13 -9.90 5.89 14.75
CA LYS A 13 -8.53 5.56 15.20
C LYS A 13 -8.51 4.57 16.37
N ARG A 14 -9.46 4.69 17.30
CA ARG A 14 -9.61 3.73 18.41
C ARG A 14 -10.02 2.36 17.91
N GLU A 15 -10.93 2.31 16.95
CA GLU A 15 -11.40 1.06 16.35
C GLU A 15 -10.28 0.35 15.56
N VAL A 16 -9.57 1.09 14.70
CA VAL A 16 -8.43 0.55 13.93
C VAL A 16 -7.35 -0.02 14.87
N ARG A 17 -7.10 0.61 16.02
CA ARG A 17 -6.15 0.08 17.01
C ARG A 17 -6.62 -1.26 17.59
N ARG A 18 -7.90 -1.37 17.97
CA ARG A 18 -8.46 -2.65 18.46
C ARG A 18 -8.38 -3.75 17.42
N GLN A 19 -8.65 -3.41 16.16
CA GLN A 19 -8.54 -4.38 15.06
C GLN A 19 -7.10 -4.87 14.90
N GLY A 20 -6.10 -3.98 15.01
CA GLY A 20 -4.69 -4.36 15.02
C GLY A 20 -4.34 -5.36 16.13
N GLU A 21 -4.80 -5.12 17.36
CA GLU A 21 -4.57 -6.02 18.50
C GLU A 21 -5.18 -7.42 18.28
N LEU A 22 -6.38 -7.49 17.70
CA LEU A 22 -7.03 -8.75 17.37
C LEU A 22 -6.29 -9.51 16.28
N ILE A 23 -5.83 -8.81 15.24
CA ILE A 23 -5.03 -9.38 14.16
C ILE A 23 -3.75 -9.98 14.73
N ASP A 24 -3.02 -9.23 15.56
CA ASP A 24 -1.77 -9.69 16.18
C ASP A 24 -1.98 -10.95 17.04
N ASP A 25 -3.08 -11.02 17.80
CA ASP A 25 -3.42 -12.19 18.60
C ASP A 25 -3.70 -13.43 17.72
N LEU A 26 -4.41 -13.25 16.60
CA LEU A 26 -4.66 -14.33 15.64
C LEU A 26 -3.35 -14.88 15.06
N TYR A 27 -2.43 -14.00 14.63
CA TYR A 27 -1.12 -14.43 14.12
C TYR A 27 -0.32 -15.18 15.18
N ARG A 28 -0.31 -14.68 16.42
CA ARG A 28 0.34 -15.37 17.56
C ARG A 28 -0.23 -16.76 17.80
N ARG A 29 -1.56 -16.92 17.80
CA ARG A 29 -2.22 -18.22 18.01
C ARG A 29 -1.95 -19.21 16.88
N LEU A 30 -1.86 -18.73 15.66
CA LEU A 30 -1.58 -19.55 14.48
C LEU A 30 -0.09 -19.91 14.35
N GLY A 31 0.78 -19.35 15.20
CA GLY A 31 2.24 -19.52 15.10
C GLY A 31 2.82 -18.90 13.82
N ALA A 32 2.07 -18.02 13.16
CA ALA A 32 2.48 -17.33 11.96
C ALA A 32 3.16 -16.01 12.35
N ALA A 33 4.20 -15.63 11.64
CA ALA A 33 4.75 -14.29 11.77
C ALA A 33 3.65 -13.27 11.44
N ALA A 34 3.51 -12.23 12.28
CA ALA A 34 2.63 -11.11 11.98
C ALA A 34 2.96 -10.58 10.58
N PRO A 35 1.96 -10.18 9.79
CA PRO A 35 2.17 -9.68 8.46
C PRO A 35 2.92 -8.39 8.66
N THR A 36 4.23 -8.42 8.40
CA THR A 36 4.98 -7.19 8.19
C THR A 36 4.20 -6.45 7.12
N ALA A 37 3.73 -5.24 7.41
CA ALA A 37 3.09 -4.37 6.45
C ALA A 37 4.09 -4.10 5.32
N GLY A 38 4.12 -5.04 4.38
CA GLY A 38 4.91 -5.08 3.18
C GLY A 38 3.90 -5.29 2.05
N PRO A 39 4.12 -4.66 0.89
CA PRO A 39 3.14 -4.69 -0.18
C PRO A 39 3.01 -6.13 -0.70
N SER A 40 1.98 -6.84 -0.25
CA SER A 40 1.63 -8.16 -0.78
C SER A 40 0.25 -8.10 -1.44
N ALA A 41 0.14 -7.20 -2.39
CA ALA A 41 -0.28 -7.62 -3.72
C ALA A 41 0.99 -7.59 -4.55
N ALA A 42 1.49 -8.74 -4.99
CA ALA A 42 2.65 -8.78 -5.88
C ALA A 42 2.44 -7.73 -7.00
N VAL A 43 3.44 -6.87 -7.20
CA VAL A 43 3.41 -5.91 -8.31
C VAL A 43 3.38 -6.74 -9.59
N PRO A 44 2.46 -6.48 -10.53
CA PRO A 44 2.28 -7.33 -11.69
C PRO A 44 3.55 -7.30 -12.54
N ASP A 45 3.85 -8.42 -13.18
CA ASP A 45 5.05 -8.56 -14.01
C ASP A 45 5.11 -7.47 -15.09
N GLU A 46 3.96 -7.05 -15.63
CA GLU A 46 3.84 -5.99 -16.63
C GLU A 46 4.40 -4.64 -16.17
N ILE A 47 4.22 -4.29 -14.89
CA ILE A 47 4.76 -3.06 -14.30
C ILE A 47 6.28 -3.19 -14.14
N THR A 48 6.72 -4.35 -13.66
CA THR A 48 8.14 -4.67 -13.49
C THR A 48 8.89 -4.67 -14.84
N ASP A 49 8.28 -5.24 -15.87
CA ASP A 49 8.81 -5.28 -17.23
C ASP A 49 8.87 -3.89 -17.86
N ALA A 50 7.83 -3.07 -17.67
CA ALA A 50 7.83 -1.68 -18.11
C ALA A 50 8.95 -0.87 -17.42
N LEU A 51 9.18 -1.09 -16.13
CA LEU A 51 10.28 -0.46 -15.38
C LEU A 51 11.65 -0.89 -15.89
N ARG A 52 11.88 -2.20 -16.06
CA ARG A 52 13.14 -2.74 -16.60
C ARG A 52 13.42 -2.26 -18.02
N ALA A 53 12.39 -2.04 -18.82
CA ALA A 53 12.50 -1.49 -20.17
C ALA A 53 12.65 0.05 -20.21
N GLY A 54 12.73 0.74 -19.05
CA GLY A 54 12.82 2.20 -18.96
C GLY A 54 11.53 2.93 -19.37
N LYS A 55 10.40 2.23 -19.47
CA LYS A 55 9.10 2.77 -19.91
C LYS A 55 8.29 3.30 -18.72
N LEU A 56 8.86 4.24 -17.96
CA LEU A 56 8.26 4.85 -16.77
C LEU A 56 6.81 5.33 -16.96
N PRO A 57 6.43 6.01 -18.07
CA PRO A 57 5.04 6.43 -18.27
C PRO A 57 4.06 5.27 -18.35
N ILE A 58 4.48 4.12 -18.91
CA ILE A 58 3.65 2.92 -19.02
C ILE A 58 3.50 2.27 -17.64
N ALA A 59 4.59 2.15 -16.88
CA ALA A 59 4.54 1.63 -15.51
C ALA A 59 3.60 2.48 -14.63
N MET A 60 3.67 3.81 -14.74
CA MET A 60 2.77 4.73 -14.03
C MET A 60 1.31 4.56 -14.43
N LYS A 61 1.03 4.41 -15.73
CA LYS A 61 -0.33 4.18 -16.22
C LYS A 61 -0.90 2.87 -15.65
N LEU A 62 -0.14 1.77 -15.75
CA LEU A 62 -0.54 0.47 -15.20
C LEU A 62 -0.75 0.52 -13.69
N TRP A 63 0.10 1.25 -12.96
CA TRP A 63 -0.03 1.43 -11.51
C TRP A 63 -1.29 2.21 -11.14
N HIS A 64 -1.59 3.29 -11.88
CA HIS A 64 -2.76 4.12 -11.68
C HIS A 64 -4.06 3.37 -12.02
N GLU A 65 -4.09 2.61 -13.12
CA GLU A 65 -5.24 1.80 -13.51
C GLU A 65 -5.55 0.71 -12.48
N ARG A 66 -4.52 0.12 -11.86
CA ARG A 66 -4.69 -0.93 -10.85
C ARG A 66 -5.12 -0.40 -9.48
N ASN A 67 -4.46 0.65 -8.99
CA ASN A 67 -4.60 1.11 -7.61
C ASN A 67 -5.54 2.30 -7.47
N GLY A 68 -5.95 2.92 -8.58
CA GLY A 68 -6.63 4.20 -8.58
C GLY A 68 -5.73 5.34 -8.09
N GLY A 69 -6.34 6.38 -7.52
CA GLY A 69 -5.62 7.53 -6.96
C GLY A 69 -5.14 8.53 -8.02
N SER A 70 -4.29 9.48 -7.64
CA SER A 70 -3.77 10.48 -8.58
C SER A 70 -2.56 9.96 -9.37
N LEU A 71 -2.31 10.53 -10.55
CA LEU A 71 -1.09 10.24 -11.32
C LEU A 71 0.19 10.60 -10.55
N SER A 72 0.12 11.62 -9.68
CA SER A 72 1.24 12.00 -8.81
C SER A 72 1.55 10.93 -7.77
N ASP A 73 0.53 10.28 -7.21
CA ASP A 73 0.72 9.16 -6.27
C ASP A 73 1.23 7.91 -6.99
N ALA A 74 0.73 7.63 -8.19
CA ALA A 74 1.23 6.55 -9.03
C ALA A 74 2.71 6.73 -9.37
N LYS A 75 3.14 7.97 -9.67
CA LYS A 75 4.55 8.30 -9.89
C LYS A 75 5.42 7.92 -8.70
N LYS A 76 5.05 8.39 -7.51
CA LYS A 76 5.82 8.13 -6.27
C LYS A 76 5.95 6.65 -6.00
N GLN A 77 4.86 5.90 -6.13
CA GLN A 77 4.87 4.45 -5.91
C GLN A 77 5.74 3.71 -6.93
N VAL A 78 5.66 4.10 -8.21
CA VAL A 78 6.52 3.54 -9.27
C VAL A 78 7.99 3.85 -9.02
N GLU A 79 8.34 5.07 -8.61
CA GLU A 79 9.73 5.45 -8.30
C GLU A 79 10.28 4.73 -7.07
N GLU A 80 9.48 4.58 -6.01
CA GLU A 80 9.84 3.80 -4.83
C GLU A 80 10.05 2.32 -5.17
N TYR A 81 9.20 1.76 -6.04
CA TYR A 81 9.33 0.38 -6.49
C TYR A 81 10.52 0.17 -7.44
N ALA A 82 10.79 1.11 -8.35
CA ALA A 82 12.00 1.07 -9.19
C ALA A 82 13.27 1.05 -8.32
N ARG A 83 13.30 1.89 -7.27
CA ARG A 83 14.42 1.92 -6.32
C ARG A 83 14.59 0.61 -5.56
N SER A 84 13.50 -0.08 -5.20
CA SER A 84 13.59 -1.40 -4.54
C SER A 84 14.08 -2.51 -5.48
N LEU A 85 13.93 -2.33 -6.80
CA LEU A 85 14.48 -3.20 -7.84
C LEU A 85 15.94 -2.86 -8.21
N GLY A 86 16.49 -1.74 -7.72
CA GLY A 86 17.84 -1.26 -8.06
C GLY A 86 17.94 -0.62 -9.45
N LEU A 87 16.83 -0.08 -9.98
CA LEU A 87 16.74 0.67 -11.24
C LEU A 87 16.83 2.18 -11.02
#